data_AF-A0A5M6I215-F1
#
_entry.id   AF-A0A5M6I215-F1
#
_cell.length_a   1.000
_cell.length_b   1.000
_cell.length_c   1.000
_cell.angle_alpha   90.00
_cell.angle_beta   90.00
_cell.angle_gamma   90.00
#
_symmetry.space_group_name_H-M   'P 1'
#
loop_
_entity.id
_entity.type
_entity.pdbx_description
1 polymer ?
#
loop_
_entity_poly.entity_id
_entity_poly.type
_entity_poly.pdbx_seq_one_letter_code
_entity_poly.pdbx_strand_id
1 'polypeptide(L)'
;MSPDELLVLADHLARLEKGRPKKTSLRRAVSTAYYAVFHQMAYLCANELVGWNNPWSMVSPVYRALNHAMPRKLFAKDRNGSLLGVEIRDILGAFTKLQEARHTADYDPEPYGPRRGEALELIDQARRTVKALRSLPPDKKKLLAVHLIAKPR
;
A
#
# COMPACT_ATOMS: atom_id res chain seq x y z
N MET A 1 5.65 -10.35 5.32
CA MET A 1 5.24 -9.45 6.42
C MET A 1 3.74 -9.31 6.35
N SER A 2 3.02 -9.55 7.44
CA SER A 2 1.56 -9.53 7.42
C SER A 2 1.03 -8.09 7.31
N PRO A 3 0.14 -7.77 6.36
CA PRO A 3 -0.50 -6.46 6.30
C PRO A 3 -1.27 -6.09 7.57
N ASP A 4 -1.93 -7.05 8.21
CA ASP A 4 -2.74 -6.79 9.41
C ASP A 4 -1.85 -6.46 10.63
N GLU A 5 -0.74 -7.19 10.81
CA GLU A 5 0.25 -6.89 11.87
C GLU A 5 0.85 -5.50 11.69
N LEU A 6 1.12 -5.10 10.44
CA LEU A 6 1.61 -3.75 10.14
C LEU A 6 0.58 -2.68 10.47
N LEU A 7 -0.69 -2.91 10.17
CA LEU A 7 -1.76 -1.95 10.53
C LEU A 7 -1.94 -1.83 12.04
N VAL A 8 -1.80 -2.94 12.78
CA VAL A 8 -1.80 -2.92 14.26
C VAL A 8 -0.59 -2.14 14.79
N LEU A 9 0.60 -2.45 14.28
CA LEU A 9 1.82 -1.74 14.66
C LEU A 9 1.75 -0.25 14.36
N ALA A 10 1.19 0.14 13.21
CA ALA A 10 1.03 1.54 12.84
C ALA A 10 0.12 2.29 13.82
N ASP A 11 -1.02 1.69 14.23
CA ASP A 11 -1.91 2.29 15.23
C ASP A 11 -1.23 2.42 16.61
N HIS A 12 -0.50 1.38 17.04
CA HIS A 12 0.29 1.43 18.27
C HIS A 12 1.32 2.56 18.24
N LEU A 13 2.05 2.72 17.14
CA LEU A 13 3.04 3.80 16.97
C LEU A 13 2.40 5.19 17.01
N ALA A 14 1.22 5.36 16.39
CA ALA A 14 0.51 6.65 16.40
C ALA A 14 -0.02 7.03 17.79
N ARG A 15 -0.27 6.03 18.65
CA ARG A 15 -0.81 6.17 20.01
C ARG A 15 0.23 5.95 21.11
N LEU A 16 1.49 5.75 20.74
CA LEU A 16 2.55 5.36 21.66
C LEU A 16 2.70 6.33 22.83
N GLU A 17 2.74 7.62 22.54
CA GLU A 17 2.80 8.64 23.59
C GLU A 17 1.40 9.07 24.02
N LYS A 18 1.12 9.00 25.34
CA LYS A 18 -0.13 9.47 25.95
C LYS A 18 -0.35 10.98 25.78
N GLY A 19 0.73 11.77 25.81
CA GLY A 19 0.72 13.23 25.70
C GLY A 19 0.94 13.72 24.27
N ARG A 20 1.89 14.65 24.08
CA ARG A 20 2.30 15.13 22.75
C ARG A 20 3.01 13.99 22.00
N PRO A 21 2.57 13.61 20.78
CA PRO A 21 3.21 12.54 20.03
C PRO A 21 4.61 12.93 19.57
N LYS A 22 5.55 11.99 19.60
CA LYS A 22 6.88 12.18 19.00
C LYS A 22 6.74 12.15 17.48
N LYS A 23 7.41 13.08 16.80
CA LYS A 23 7.39 13.14 15.32
C LYS A 23 7.99 11.88 14.71
N THR A 24 8.98 11.26 15.34
CA THR A 24 9.55 9.98 14.92
C THR A 24 8.52 8.85 14.97
N SER A 25 7.74 8.75 16.05
CA SER A 25 6.67 7.76 16.20
C SER A 25 5.61 7.93 15.12
N LEU A 26 5.17 9.17 14.84
CA LEU A 26 4.20 9.44 13.76
C LEU A 26 4.76 9.13 12.37
N ARG A 27 6.01 9.52 12.08
CA ARG A 27 6.68 9.21 10.81
C ARG A 27 6.73 7.70 10.58
N ARG A 28 7.10 6.93 11.61
CA ARG A 28 7.12 5.46 11.54
C ARG A 28 5.72 4.88 11.39
N ALA A 29 4.72 5.36 12.12
CA ALA A 29 3.34 4.93 11.97
C ALA A 29 2.83 5.07 10.52
N VAL A 30 3.06 6.23 9.90
CA VAL A 30 2.66 6.50 8.51
C VAL A 30 3.41 5.61 7.51
N SER A 31 4.73 5.45 7.69
CA SER A 31 5.53 4.56 6.84
C SER A 31 5.08 3.10 6.96
N THR A 32 4.83 2.62 8.18
CA THR A 32 4.33 1.27 8.44
C THR A 32 2.95 1.03 7.81
N ALA A 33 2.04 2.00 7.90
CA ALA A 33 0.72 1.91 7.27
C ALA A 33 0.80 1.79 5.74
N TYR A 34 1.70 2.55 5.10
CA TYR A 34 1.97 2.40 3.68
C TYR A 34 2.50 1.01 3.34
N TYR A 35 3.46 0.48 4.12
CA TYR A 35 4.01 -0.85 3.86
C TYR A 35 2.97 -1.96 4.02
N ALA A 36 1.94 -1.79 4.83
CA ALA A 36 0.82 -2.72 4.90
C ALA A 36 0.11 -2.85 3.53
N VAL A 37 -0.20 -1.71 2.90
CA VAL A 37 -0.84 -1.69 1.58
C VAL A 37 0.11 -2.26 0.51
N PHE A 38 1.39 -1.87 0.54
CA PHE A 38 2.39 -2.37 -0.39
C PHE A 38 2.53 -3.90 -0.32
N HIS A 39 2.63 -4.46 0.88
CA HIS A 39 2.74 -5.90 1.06
C HIS A 39 1.46 -6.65 0.71
N GLN A 40 0.28 -6.07 0.94
CA GLN A 40 -0.98 -6.65 0.46
C GLN A 40 -1.03 -6.71 -1.07
N MET A 41 -0.53 -5.68 -1.75
CA MET A 41 -0.48 -5.64 -3.21
C MET A 41 0.57 -6.61 -3.78
N ALA A 42 1.75 -6.71 -3.16
CA ALA A 42 2.78 -7.68 -3.52
C ALA A 42 2.30 -9.12 -3.33
N TYR A 43 1.61 -9.39 -2.22
CA TYR A 43 0.95 -10.68 -1.96
C TYR A 43 -0.08 -11.00 -3.03
N LEU A 44 -0.95 -10.05 -3.39
CA LEU A 44 -1.94 -10.22 -4.45
C LEU A 44 -1.25 -10.60 -5.76
N CYS A 45 -0.21 -9.87 -6.18
CA CYS A 45 0.52 -10.20 -7.41
C CYS A 45 1.10 -11.62 -7.38
N ALA A 46 1.76 -12.01 -6.28
CA ALA A 46 2.35 -13.34 -6.16
C ALA A 46 1.29 -14.45 -6.16
N ASN A 47 0.18 -14.24 -5.44
CA ASN A 47 -0.90 -15.21 -5.36
C ASN A 47 -1.64 -15.39 -6.69
N GLU A 48 -1.94 -14.31 -7.40
CA GLU A 48 -2.70 -14.38 -8.66
C GLU A 48 -1.88 -14.92 -9.84
N LEU A 49 -0.57 -14.67 -9.87
CA LEU A 49 0.29 -15.05 -10.99
C LEU A 49 0.95 -16.42 -10.82
N VAL A 50 1.22 -16.82 -9.57
CA VAL A 50 1.94 -18.07 -9.26
C VAL A 50 1.16 -18.92 -8.27
N GLY A 51 0.44 -18.33 -7.32
CA GLY A 51 -0.23 -19.04 -6.25
C GLY A 51 0.66 -19.18 -5.01
N TRP A 52 0.14 -18.82 -3.84
CA TRP A 52 0.93 -18.73 -2.61
C TRP A 52 1.44 -20.09 -2.08
N ASN A 53 0.79 -21.20 -2.47
CA ASN A 53 1.15 -22.55 -2.06
C ASN A 53 2.28 -23.18 -2.89
N ASN A 54 2.81 -22.46 -3.88
CA ASN A 54 3.96 -22.90 -4.66
C ASN A 54 5.30 -22.67 -3.94
N PRO A 55 6.38 -23.34 -4.35
CA PRO A 55 7.70 -23.16 -3.75
C PRO A 55 8.16 -21.69 -3.72
N TRP A 56 8.90 -21.31 -2.68
CA TRP A 56 9.43 -19.95 -2.53
C TRP A 56 10.31 -19.48 -3.68
N SER A 57 10.94 -20.40 -4.41
CA SER A 57 11.71 -20.11 -5.63
C SER A 57 10.85 -19.53 -6.75
N MET A 58 9.54 -19.82 -6.77
CA MET A 58 8.58 -19.26 -7.73
C MET A 58 7.83 -18.05 -7.16
N VAL A 59 7.45 -18.10 -5.88
CA VAL A 59 6.66 -17.02 -5.22
C VAL A 59 7.50 -15.77 -4.96
N SER A 60 8.73 -15.93 -4.45
CA SER A 60 9.55 -14.80 -4.01
C SER A 60 9.92 -13.82 -5.12
N PRO A 61 10.29 -14.27 -6.35
CA PRO A 61 10.58 -13.36 -7.45
C PRO A 61 9.39 -12.46 -7.80
N VAL A 62 8.17 -13.01 -7.88
CA VAL A 62 6.98 -12.22 -8.24
C VAL A 62 6.58 -11.27 -7.11
N TYR A 63 6.63 -11.71 -5.86
CA TYR A 63 6.38 -10.86 -4.71
C TYR A 63 7.32 -9.63 -4.67
N ARG A 64 8.60 -9.84 -4.98
CA ARG A 64 9.63 -8.77 -5.00
C ARG A 64 9.63 -7.95 -6.29
N ALA A 65 9.01 -8.44 -7.35
CA ALA A 65 8.96 -7.75 -8.64
C ALA A 65 8.08 -6.49 -8.62
N LEU A 66 7.15 -6.37 -7.66
CA LEU A 66 6.33 -5.17 -7.53
C LEU A 66 7.21 -3.96 -7.23
N ASN A 67 7.34 -3.08 -8.23
CA ASN A 67 8.05 -1.82 -8.09
C ASN A 67 7.11 -0.77 -7.47
N HIS A 68 7.57 -0.06 -6.44
CA HIS A 68 6.82 0.99 -5.76
C HIS A 68 6.22 2.05 -6.71
N ALA A 69 6.88 2.38 -7.82
CA ALA A 69 6.40 3.38 -8.77
C ALA A 69 5.27 2.86 -9.69
N MET A 70 5.10 1.54 -9.83
CA MET A 70 4.16 0.96 -10.80
C MET A 70 2.70 1.29 -10.49
N PRO A 71 2.20 1.16 -9.24
CA PRO A 71 0.83 1.56 -8.92
C PRO A 71 0.52 3.02 -9.26
N ARG A 72 1.44 3.95 -8.97
CA ARG A 72 1.31 5.38 -9.31
C ARG A 72 1.30 5.61 -10.82
N LYS A 73 2.17 4.92 -11.57
CA LYS A 73 2.18 4.98 -13.05
C LYS A 73 0.87 4.46 -13.63
N LEU A 74 0.35 3.36 -13.08
CA LEU A 74 -0.91 2.76 -13.52
C LEU A 74 -2.10 3.69 -13.21
N PHE A 75 -2.12 4.32 -12.04
CA PHE A 75 -3.10 5.35 -11.68
C PHE A 75 -3.09 6.52 -12.67
N ALA A 76 -1.90 7.02 -13.02
CA ALA A 76 -1.75 8.11 -13.96
C ALA A 76 -2.20 7.73 -15.38
N LYS A 77 -2.10 6.45 -15.75
CA LYS A 77 -2.55 5.92 -17.04
C LYS A 77 -4.06 5.70 -17.09
N ASP A 78 -4.65 5.14 -16.03
CA ASP A 78 -6.09 4.88 -15.94
C ASP A 78 -6.85 6.03 -15.30
N ARG A 79 -6.75 7.22 -15.90
CA ARG A 79 -7.29 8.47 -15.35
C ARG A 79 -8.79 8.49 -15.13
N ASN A 80 -9.57 7.60 -15.74
CA ASN A 80 -11.02 7.57 -15.60
C ASN A 80 -11.54 6.23 -15.06
N GLY A 81 -10.67 5.24 -14.83
CA GLY A 81 -11.09 3.88 -14.50
C GLY A 81 -11.60 3.12 -15.74
N SER A 82 -11.31 3.60 -16.94
CA SER A 82 -11.74 2.97 -18.19
C SER A 82 -10.94 1.72 -18.51
N LEU A 83 -9.71 1.58 -18.00
CA LEU A 83 -8.86 0.42 -18.24
C LEU A 83 -9.15 -0.71 -17.24
N LEU A 84 -9.21 -0.40 -15.95
CA LEU A 84 -9.27 -1.42 -14.88
C LEU A 84 -10.59 -1.38 -14.11
N GLY A 85 -11.36 -0.31 -14.25
CA GLY A 85 -12.57 -0.03 -13.46
C GLY A 85 -12.31 0.98 -12.34
N VAL A 86 -13.37 1.68 -11.94
CA VAL A 86 -13.33 2.74 -10.90
C VAL A 86 -12.78 2.22 -9.58
N GLU A 87 -13.16 1.00 -9.16
CA GLU A 87 -12.70 0.42 -7.90
C GLU A 87 -11.17 0.23 -7.85
N ILE A 88 -10.57 -0.31 -8.92
CA ILE A 88 -9.11 -0.45 -8.99
C ILE A 88 -8.44 0.93 -9.04
N ARG A 89 -9.02 1.87 -9.79
CA ARG A 89 -8.52 3.24 -9.83
C ARG A 89 -8.49 3.88 -8.43
N ASP A 90 -9.55 3.72 -7.64
CA ASP A 90 -9.64 4.28 -6.28
C ASP A 90 -8.58 3.66 -5.36
N ILE A 91 -8.36 2.35 -5.47
CA ILE A 91 -7.27 1.64 -4.77
C ILE A 91 -5.90 2.23 -5.14
N LEU A 92 -5.64 2.44 -6.44
CA LEU A 92 -4.37 3.00 -6.92
C LEU A 92 -4.18 4.46 -6.49
N GLY A 93 -5.25 5.24 -6.43
CA GLY A 93 -5.25 6.60 -5.90
C GLY A 93 -4.92 6.64 -4.41
N ALA A 94 -5.57 5.79 -3.62
CA ALA A 94 -5.28 5.65 -2.19
C ALA A 94 -3.83 5.17 -1.94
N PHE A 95 -3.34 4.23 -2.74
CA PHE A 95 -1.94 3.81 -2.72
C PHE A 95 -1.00 5.00 -2.98
N THR A 96 -1.28 5.80 -4.01
CA THR A 96 -0.45 6.96 -4.39
C THR A 96 -0.39 7.98 -3.26
N LYS A 97 -1.52 8.32 -2.64
CA LYS A 97 -1.58 9.22 -1.47
C LYS A 97 -0.73 8.69 -0.30
N LEU A 98 -0.83 7.39 0.01
CA LEU A 98 -0.05 6.78 1.09
C LEU A 98 1.45 6.73 0.78
N GLN A 99 1.81 6.51 -0.50
CA GLN A 99 3.19 6.56 -0.95
C GLN A 99 3.81 7.95 -0.77
N GLU A 100 3.08 8.99 -1.14
CA GLU A 100 3.51 10.39 -0.96
C GLU A 100 3.67 10.71 0.54
N ALA A 101 2.70 10.35 1.36
CA ALA A 101 2.79 10.51 2.81
C ALA A 101 3.98 9.76 3.42
N ARG A 102 4.29 8.55 2.93
CA ARG A 102 5.48 7.79 3.33
C ARG A 102 6.77 8.47 2.87
N HIS A 103 6.80 9.05 1.67
CA HIS A 103 7.96 9.79 1.20
C HIS A 103 8.26 11.00 2.10
N THR A 104 7.24 11.79 2.43
CA THR A 104 7.36 12.88 3.41
C THR A 104 7.83 12.34 4.78
N ALA A 105 7.24 11.25 5.26
CA ALA A 105 7.58 10.68 6.56
C ALA A 105 9.02 10.14 6.65
N ASP A 106 9.58 9.62 5.56
CA ASP A 106 10.89 8.97 5.58
C ASP A 106 12.04 9.85 5.12
N TYR A 107 11.81 10.79 4.19
CA TYR A 107 12.89 11.50 3.50
C TYR A 107 12.83 13.02 3.62
N ASP A 108 11.69 13.60 3.95
CA ASP A 108 11.55 15.07 4.01
C ASP A 108 12.24 15.63 5.27
N PRO A 109 13.27 16.49 5.12
CA PRO A 109 13.98 17.11 6.24
C PRO A 109 13.18 18.21 6.93
N GLU A 110 12.09 18.69 6.33
CA GLU A 110 11.28 19.77 6.91
C GLU A 110 10.56 19.33 8.20
N PRO A 111 10.13 20.31 9.04
CA PRO A 111 9.32 20.01 10.21
C PRO A 111 8.10 19.18 9.83
N TYR A 112 8.01 17.98 10.42
CA TYR A 112 6.99 17.03 10.03
C TYR A 112 5.59 17.57 10.37
N GLY A 113 4.83 17.94 9.34
CA GLY A 113 3.49 18.51 9.45
C GLY A 113 2.52 17.61 10.24
N PRO A 114 2.38 16.31 9.88
CA PRO A 114 1.33 15.48 10.43
C PRO A 114 1.24 15.45 11.97
N ARG A 115 0.01 15.62 12.44
CA ARG A 115 -0.43 15.44 13.83
C ARG A 115 -0.97 14.01 14.00
N ARG A 116 -1.26 13.63 15.26
CA ARG A 116 -1.79 12.31 15.57
C ARG A 116 -3.07 11.99 14.76
N GLY A 117 -4.00 12.94 14.65
CA GLY A 117 -5.23 12.76 13.88
C GLY A 117 -4.96 12.44 12.41
N GLU A 118 -4.14 13.24 11.74
CA GLU A 118 -3.77 13.02 10.33
C GLU A 118 -3.03 11.69 10.11
N ALA A 119 -2.17 11.28 11.05
CA ALA A 119 -1.53 9.97 10.99
C ALA A 119 -2.55 8.82 11.11
N LEU A 120 -3.53 8.95 12.02
CA LEU A 120 -4.61 7.97 12.18
C LEU A 120 -5.51 7.90 10.94
N GLU A 121 -5.81 9.02 10.30
CA GLU A 121 -6.57 9.04 9.04
C GLU A 121 -5.85 8.31 7.90
N LEU A 122 -4.52 8.44 7.82
CA LEU A 122 -3.69 7.69 6.87
C LEU A 122 -3.69 6.18 7.19
N ILE A 123 -3.63 5.81 8.47
CA ILE A 123 -3.74 4.40 8.91
C ILE A 123 -5.11 3.81 8.54
N ASP A 124 -6.19 4.56 8.76
CA ASP A 124 -7.54 4.13 8.39
C ASP A 124 -7.70 4.03 6.87
N GLN A 125 -7.10 4.95 6.12
CA GLN A 125 -7.05 4.84 4.67
C GLN A 125 -6.31 3.57 4.24
N ALA A 126 -5.16 3.25 4.85
CA ALA A 126 -4.43 2.02 4.56
C ALA A 126 -5.28 0.77 4.86
N ARG A 127 -5.99 0.75 5.99
CA ARG A 127 -6.91 -0.34 6.37
C ARG A 127 -8.03 -0.53 5.34
N ARG A 128 -8.67 0.55 4.91
CA ARG A 128 -9.69 0.51 3.85
C ARG A 128 -9.13 -0.01 2.53
N THR A 129 -7.94 0.43 2.14
CA THR A 129 -7.28 -0.01 0.90
C THR A 129 -6.91 -1.50 0.95
N VAL A 130 -6.38 -1.99 2.07
CA VAL A 130 -6.11 -3.44 2.26
C VAL A 130 -7.41 -4.25 2.13
N LYS A 131 -8.50 -3.79 2.77
CA LYS A 131 -9.81 -4.44 2.66
C LYS A 131 -10.33 -4.44 1.23
N ALA A 132 -10.21 -3.33 0.51
CA ALA A 132 -10.63 -3.20 -0.88
C ALA A 132 -9.84 -4.17 -1.79
N LEU A 133 -8.51 -4.22 -1.67
CA LEU A 133 -7.67 -5.18 -2.40
C LEU A 133 -8.09 -6.64 -2.17
N ARG A 134 -8.44 -7.00 -0.94
CA ARG A 134 -8.92 -8.35 -0.59
C ARG A 134 -10.30 -8.65 -1.15
N SER A 135 -11.15 -7.64 -1.29
CA SER A 135 -12.55 -7.77 -1.72
C SER A 135 -12.73 -7.73 -3.24
N LEU A 136 -11.69 -7.38 -4.00
CA LEU A 136 -11.73 -7.39 -5.46
C LEU A 136 -12.20 -8.76 -6.00
N PRO A 137 -13.07 -8.78 -7.02
CA PRO A 137 -13.42 -9.98 -7.76
C PRO A 137 -12.19 -10.72 -8.31
N PRO A 138 -12.21 -12.06 -8.46
CA PRO A 138 -11.04 -12.83 -8.93
C PRO A 138 -10.46 -12.35 -10.27
N ASP A 139 -11.32 -12.03 -11.24
CA ASP A 139 -10.92 -11.49 -12.55
C ASP A 139 -10.22 -10.13 -12.40
N LYS A 140 -10.72 -9.26 -11.52
CA LYS A 140 -10.12 -7.95 -11.22
C LYS A 140 -8.78 -8.07 -10.49
N LYS A 141 -8.63 -9.01 -9.56
CA LYS A 141 -7.35 -9.30 -8.91
C LYS A 141 -6.29 -9.72 -9.93
N LYS A 142 -6.62 -10.69 -10.78
CA LYS A 142 -5.71 -11.16 -11.83
C LYS A 142 -5.35 -10.06 -12.83
N LEU A 143 -6.33 -9.27 -13.27
CA LEU A 143 -6.10 -8.12 -14.15
C LEU A 143 -5.14 -7.10 -13.52
N LEU A 144 -5.38 -6.71 -12.27
CA LEU A 144 -4.51 -5.81 -11.52
C LEU A 144 -3.08 -6.37 -11.41
N ALA A 145 -2.95 -7.64 -11.03
CA ALA A 145 -1.65 -8.31 -10.88
C ALA A 145 -0.83 -8.27 -12.18
N VAL A 146 -1.45 -8.59 -13.31
CA VAL A 146 -0.80 -8.54 -14.63
C VAL A 146 -0.30 -7.13 -14.93
N HIS A 147 -1.13 -6.11 -14.75
CA HIS A 147 -0.75 -4.72 -15.05
C HIS A 147 0.33 -4.15 -14.12
N LEU A 148 0.43 -4.66 -12.88
CA LEU A 148 1.44 -4.23 -11.93
C LEU A 148 2.81 -4.86 -12.17
N ILE A 149 2.85 -6.08 -12.71
CA ILE A 149 4.10 -6.85 -12.92
C ILE A 149 4.59 -6.78 -14.36
N ALA A 150 3.69 -6.77 -15.34
CA ALA A 150 4.07 -6.69 -16.75
C ALA A 150 4.78 -5.35 -17.01
N LYS A 151 5.97 -5.41 -17.62
CA LYS A 151 6.64 -4.20 -18.09
C LYS A 151 5.75 -3.51 -19.13
N PRO A 152 5.43 -2.22 -18.97
CA PRO A 152 4.79 -1.48 -20.06
C PRO A 152 5.73 -1.51 -21.27
N ARG A 153 5.20 -1.95 -22.42
CA ARG A 153 5.86 -1.73 -23.72
C ARG A 153 5.88 -0.25 -24.03
#